data_AF-B6VXU2-F1
#
_entry.id   AF-B6VXU2-F1
#
_cell.length_a   1.000
_cell.length_b   1.000
_cell.length_c   1.000
_cell.angle_alpha   90.00
_cell.angle_beta   90.00
_cell.angle_gamma   90.00
#
_symmetry.space_group_name_H-M   'P 1'
#
loop_
_entity.id
_entity.type
_entity.pdbx_description
1 polymer ?
#
loop_
_entity_poly.entity_id
_entity_poly.type
_entity_poly.pdbx_seq_one_letter_code
_entity_poly.pdbx_strand_id
1 'polypeptide(L)' 'MYVARHSWASVARGKHIPLSVISEGMGHDSEKTTLIYLAALDTTVIDKANMVVLREFL' A
#
# COMPACT_ATOMS: atom_id res chain seq x y z
N MET A 1 -17.10 -10.84 -4.26
CA MET A 1 -16.55 -9.52 -4.68
C MET A 1 -15.35 -9.06 -3.83
N TYR A 2 -15.19 -9.53 -2.58
CA TYR A 2 -14.09 -9.19 -1.67
C TYR A 2 -12.68 -9.47 -2.24
N VAL A 3 -12.49 -10.64 -2.87
CA VAL A 3 -11.19 -11.06 -3.45
C VAL A 3 -10.72 -10.12 -4.56
N ALA A 4 -11.60 -9.75 -5.49
CA ALA A 4 -11.23 -8.88 -6.62
C ALA A 4 -10.83 -7.46 -6.17
N ARG A 5 -11.52 -6.89 -5.16
CA ARG A 5 -11.18 -5.58 -4.60
C ARG A 5 -9.83 -5.61 -3.87
N HIS A 6 -9.58 -6.68 -3.13
CA HIS A 6 -8.28 -6.92 -2.50
C HIS A 6 -7.15 -7.03 -3.53
N SER A 7 -7.32 -7.87 -4.56
CA SER A 7 -6.32 -8.02 -5.62
C SER A 7 -6.05 -6.70 -6.34
N TRP A 8 -7.10 -5.92 -6.64
CA TRP A 8 -6.94 -4.61 -7.28
C TRP A 8 -6.17 -3.62 -6.39
N ALA A 9 -6.53 -3.51 -5.11
CA ALA A 9 -5.86 -2.60 -4.17
C ALA A 9 -4.38 -2.98 -3.97
N SER A 10 -4.09 -4.27 -3.86
CA SER A 10 -2.72 -4.81 -3.79
C SER A 10 -1.88 -4.44 -5.01
N VAL A 11 -2.41 -4.65 -6.21
CA VAL A 11 -1.72 -4.32 -7.47
C VAL A 11 -1.54 -2.81 -7.62
N ALA A 12 -2.55 -2.01 -7.29
CA ALA A 12 -2.47 -0.55 -7.32
C ALA A 12 -1.39 -0.03 -6.35
N ARG A 13 -1.30 -0.61 -5.15
CA ARG A 13 -0.26 -0.25 -4.17
C ARG A 13 1.14 -0.60 -4.67
N GLY A 14 1.31 -1.79 -5.27
CA GLY A 14 2.57 -2.22 -5.88
C GLY A 14 3.01 -1.34 -7.07
N LYS A 15 2.06 -0.66 -7.72
CA LYS A 15 2.32 0.35 -8.77
C LYS A 15 2.56 1.76 -8.21
N HIS A 16 2.74 1.91 -6.90
CA HIS A 16 2.95 3.18 -6.22
C HIS A 16 1.81 4.20 -6.37
N ILE A 17 0.57 3.74 -6.61
CA ILE A 17 -0.60 4.62 -6.60
C ILE A 17 -0.82 5.15 -5.16
N PRO A 18 -1.12 6.47 -4.99
CA PRO A 18 -1.38 7.04 -3.69
C PRO A 18 -2.49 6.32 -2.93
N LEU A 19 -2.34 6.22 -1.60
CA LEU A 19 -3.31 5.53 -0.74
C LEU A 19 -4.70 6.17 -0.81
N SER A 20 -4.77 7.51 -0.93
CA SER A 20 -5.99 8.28 -1.12
C SER A 20 -6.79 7.83 -2.34
N VAL A 21 -6.11 7.69 -3.49
CA VAL A 21 -6.72 7.26 -4.76
C VAL A 21 -7.22 5.81 -4.67
N ILE A 22 -6.45 4.92 -4.02
CA ILE A 22 -6.87 3.54 -3.79
C ILE A 22 -8.10 3.51 -2.87
N SER A 23 -8.10 4.31 -1.81
CA SER A 23 -9.20 4.41 -0.85
C SER A 23 -10.50 4.85 -1.51
N GLU A 24 -10.43 5.90 -2.33
CA GLU A 24 -11.58 6.41 -3.08
C GLU A 24 -12.07 5.38 -4.11
N GLY A 25 -11.18 4.73 -4.84
CA GLY A 25 -11.53 3.67 -5.80
C GLY A 25 -12.17 2.42 -5.17
N MET A 26 -11.89 2.17 -3.88
CA MET A 26 -12.54 1.10 -3.11
C MET A 26 -13.90 1.52 -2.50
N GLY A 27 -14.21 2.82 -2.54
CA GLY A 27 -15.38 3.40 -1.88
C GLY A 27 -15.26 3.43 -0.35
N HIS A 28 -14.04 3.61 0.17
CA HIS A 28 -13.80 3.71 1.61
C HIS A 28 -13.84 5.16 2.09
N ASP A 29 -14.57 5.41 3.17
CA ASP A 29 -14.66 6.72 3.83
C ASP A 29 -13.37 7.15 4.55
N SER A 30 -12.43 6.21 4.74
CA SER A 30 -11.16 6.46 5.40
C SER A 30 -10.06 5.57 4.85
N GLU A 31 -8.88 6.16 4.65
CA GLU A 31 -7.65 5.44 4.32
C GLU A 31 -7.28 4.39 5.39
N LYS A 32 -7.72 4.56 6.64
CA LYS A 32 -7.51 3.58 7.70
C LYS A 32 -8.15 2.22 7.36
N THR A 33 -9.33 2.24 6.75
CA THR A 33 -10.00 1.03 6.25
C THR A 33 -9.19 0.40 5.13
N THR A 34 -8.65 1.22 4.22
CA THR A 34 -7.78 0.78 3.13
C THR A 34 -6.48 0.16 3.63
N LEU A 35 -5.89 0.68 4.72
CA LEU A 35 -4.69 0.11 5.34
C LEU A 35 -4.92 -1.29 5.92
N ILE A 36 -6.09 -1.58 6.49
CA ILE A 36 -6.42 -2.94 6.95
C ILE A 36 -6.47 -3.91 5.77
N TYR A 37 -6.95 -3.45 4.61
CA TYR A 37 -6.94 -4.25 3.38
C TYR A 37 -5.53 -4.44 2.82
N LEU A 38 -4.64 -3.47 3.03
CA LEU A 38 -3.27 -3.49 2.52
C LEU A 38 -2.23 -4.06 3.50
N ALA A 39 -2.57 -4.26 4.78
CA ALA A 39 -1.62 -4.65 5.83
C ALA A 39 -0.95 -6.02 5.61
N ALA A 40 -1.43 -6.81 4.65
CA ALA A 40 -0.78 -8.05 4.23
C ALA A 40 0.35 -7.83 3.20
N LEU A 41 0.61 -6.61 2.73
CA LEU A 41 1.52 -6.36 1.61
C LEU A 41 2.94 -6.00 2.01
N ASP A 42 3.80 -6.97 1.73
CA ASP A 42 5.16 -6.83 1.18
C ASP A 42 6.12 -5.91 1.95
N THR A 43 6.87 -6.52 2.86
CA THR A 43 7.93 -5.89 3.64
C THR A 43 9.08 -5.38 2.78
N THR A 44 9.19 -5.79 1.50
CA THR A 44 10.31 -5.38 0.64
C THR A 44 10.33 -3.88 0.36
N VAL A 45 9.18 -3.21 0.40
CA VAL A 45 9.11 -1.74 0.29
C VAL A 45 9.69 -1.08 1.54
N ILE A 46 9.44 -1.64 2.71
CA ILE A 46 10.01 -1.19 3.99
C ILE A 46 11.53 -1.40 3.96
N ASP A 47 11.99 -2.57 3.50
CA ASP A 47 13.42 -2.88 3.41
C ASP A 47 14.16 -1.92 2.47
N LYS A 48 13.57 -1.60 1.30
CA LYS A 48 14.13 -0.60 0.38
C LYS A 48 14.19 0.79 0.97
N ALA A 49 13.13 1.23 1.66
CA ALA A 49 13.09 2.53 2.33
C ALA A 49 14.18 2.61 3.42
N ASN A 50 14.31 1.55 4.22
CA ASN A 50 15.36 1.44 5.23
C ASN A 50 16.76 1.53 4.62
N MET A 51 17.02 0.85 3.49
CA MET A 51 18.32 0.95 2.83
C MET A 51 18.65 2.36 2.34
N VAL A 52 17.67 3.15 1.87
CA VAL A 52 17.89 4.54 1.47
C VAL A 52 18.29 5.37 2.69
N VAL A 53 17.53 5.28 3.78
CA VAL A 53 17.82 6.03 5.02
C VAL A 53 19.19 5.65 5.59
N LEU A 54 19.53 4.35 5.63
CA LEU A 54 20.81 3.88 6.16
C LEU A 54 22.02 4.35 5.33
N ARG A 55 21.86 4.53 4.02
CA ARG A 55 22.94 5.05 3.15
C ARG A 55 23.27 6.51 3.39
N GLU A 56 22.38 7.30 3.97
CA GLU A 56 22.66 8.68 4.36
C GLU A 56 23.56 8.77 5.60
N PHE A 57 23.73 7.66 6.33
CA PHE A 57 24.53 7.57 7.56
C PHE A 57 25.85 6.79 7.39
N LEU A 58 26.12 6.23 6.20
CA LEU A 58 27.33 5.49 5.85
C LEU A 58 28.18 6.28 4.88
#